data_AF-A0A3B8LU91-F1
#
_entry.id   AF-A0A3B8LU91-F1
#
_cell.length_a   1.000
_cell.length_b   1.000
_cell.length_c   1.000
_cell.angle_alpha   90.00
_cell.angle_beta   90.00
_cell.angle_gamma   90.00
#
_symmetry.space_group_name_H-M   'P 1'
#
loop_
_entity.id
_entity.type
_entity.pdbx_description
1 polymer ?
#
loop_
_entity_poly.entity_id
_entity_poly.type
_entity_poly.pdbx_seq_one_letter_code
_entity_poly.pdbx_strand_id
1 'polypeptide(L)'
;MTAGTSITRAHGWISRSCSEPCCCSSPSRPIPTRRPVTSGPEPGEMTRRVNRCDRPPDPSSNRCPITTETQTGTRPITTSPPRIVCVGSNLESRVVLEGLIATGAQVVGLVTLPDGSSAVSDHVDLHPLCERHGIETIDTTDINSGPTIAAIERLKPDYLYTLGWSQLFGDELLSVPVRYVVGSHPSPLPEGRGRAPVPWTILQGCDRSAVTLFRMDIGVDSGPILCQKWFSVPPSGYASDIYEMVAENLRDAFCELHEAQRSGTVVPERVQPSEGSSYRARRTSADGHIDFRQSAETIERLVRAVSHPYPGAYSYYGGTKVVFWRASLQETPNHVGTPGQILLSKDGRLLVQAGDRPLWLFDAMVESGPECETLFRVGHKFGYAVEDELHRLQNELSRLQMEWDTWRQAREAA
;
A
#
# COMPACT_ATOMS: atom_id res chain seq x y z
N MET A 1 -1.64 19.87 64.74
CA MET A 1 -0.18 20.05 64.77
C MET A 1 0.25 20.07 63.30
N THR A 2 0.69 21.16 62.67
CA THR A 2 1.86 22.02 62.91
C THR A 2 3.18 21.23 62.83
N ALA A 3 4.18 21.55 62.00
CA ALA A 3 4.34 22.62 61.00
C ALA A 3 5.35 22.13 59.91
N GLY A 4 5.65 22.83 58.80
CA GLY A 4 5.22 24.16 58.36
C GLY A 4 6.31 25.24 58.48
N THR A 5 7.34 25.20 57.61
CA THR A 5 8.34 26.27 57.50
C THR A 5 8.66 26.56 56.04
N SER A 6 8.75 27.85 55.70
CA SER A 6 9.07 28.40 54.37
C SER A 6 9.94 29.66 54.56
N ILE A 7 10.04 30.56 53.56
CA ILE A 7 10.50 31.97 53.68
C ILE A 7 12.05 32.13 53.88
N THR A 8 12.80 33.00 53.19
CA THR A 8 12.58 33.94 52.05
C THR A 8 13.92 34.44 51.46
N ARG A 9 13.93 34.83 50.16
CA ARG A 9 14.49 36.07 49.51
C ARG A 9 15.92 36.59 49.90
N ALA A 10 16.58 37.57 49.25
CA ALA A 10 16.21 38.51 48.20
C ALA A 10 17.44 39.08 47.44
N HIS A 11 17.23 39.52 46.18
CA HIS A 11 17.95 40.60 45.45
C HIS A 11 19.49 40.48 45.23
N GLY A 12 20.11 41.18 44.26
CA GLY A 12 19.59 42.20 43.34
C GLY A 12 20.47 42.41 42.08
N TRP A 13 20.15 43.44 41.29
CA TRP A 13 20.79 43.76 39.99
C TRP A 13 22.18 44.41 40.10
N ILE A 14 22.96 44.40 39.01
CA ILE A 14 23.46 45.62 38.33
C ILE A 14 24.04 45.27 36.94
N SER A 15 24.08 46.25 36.04
CA SER A 15 24.47 46.15 34.62
C SER A 15 25.90 46.68 34.32
N ARG A 16 26.40 46.39 33.11
CA ARG A 16 27.21 47.31 32.26
C ARG A 16 27.35 46.78 30.82
N SER A 17 27.83 47.62 29.92
CA SER A 17 27.76 47.48 28.46
C SER A 17 28.99 48.10 27.77
N CYS A 18 29.08 47.94 26.43
CA CYS A 18 30.04 48.58 25.51
C CYS A 18 31.49 48.04 25.57
N SER A 19 32.31 48.04 24.50
CA SER A 19 32.08 48.37 23.06
C SER A 19 33.21 47.86 22.14
N GLU A 20 32.93 47.83 20.83
CA GLU A 20 33.86 47.77 19.68
C GLU A 20 34.82 49.02 19.59
N PRO A 21 35.75 49.24 18.61
CA PRO A 21 35.82 48.66 17.23
C PRO A 21 37.22 48.47 16.54
N CYS A 22 37.17 48.17 15.22
CA CYS A 22 38.17 48.47 14.15
C CYS A 22 39.46 47.61 14.03
N CYS A 23 40.11 47.44 12.85
CA CYS A 23 39.65 47.42 11.44
C CYS A 23 40.80 46.97 10.48
N CYS A 24 40.47 46.50 9.25
CA CYS A 24 41.36 46.41 8.05
C CYS A 24 42.60 45.46 8.10
N SER A 25 43.21 44.98 7.00
CA SER A 25 42.89 44.95 5.54
C SER A 25 43.80 43.97 4.76
N SER A 26 43.34 43.43 3.61
CA SER A 26 44.14 42.64 2.64
C SER A 26 44.91 43.54 1.63
N PRO A 27 45.89 43.05 0.83
CA PRO A 27 45.72 42.12 -0.32
C PRO A 27 46.69 40.88 -0.22
N SER A 28 47.24 40.14 -1.21
CA SER A 28 47.45 40.28 -2.67
C SER A 28 47.64 38.92 -3.42
N ARG A 29 47.73 38.97 -4.76
CA ARG A 29 48.19 37.95 -5.75
C ARG A 29 48.87 38.70 -6.93
N PRO A 30 49.49 38.12 -8.01
CA PRO A 30 49.44 36.77 -8.61
C PRO A 30 50.79 36.00 -8.42
N ILE A 31 51.44 35.15 -9.27
CA ILE A 31 51.41 34.72 -10.71
C ILE A 31 51.85 33.20 -10.83
N PRO A 32 51.97 32.53 -12.02
CA PRO A 32 51.66 31.08 -12.14
C PRO A 32 52.75 30.14 -12.71
N THR A 33 52.47 28.82 -12.72
CA THR A 33 53.11 27.85 -13.64
C THR A 33 52.21 26.66 -14.02
N ARG A 34 52.10 26.41 -15.35
CA ARG A 34 51.90 25.14 -16.12
C ARG A 34 50.89 24.05 -15.66
N ARG A 35 50.02 23.67 -16.61
CA ARG A 35 49.25 22.41 -16.67
C ARG A 35 50.14 21.19 -16.98
N PRO A 36 49.74 19.98 -16.58
CA PRO A 36 49.41 18.91 -17.57
C PRO A 36 47.90 18.63 -17.72
N VAL A 37 47.54 17.64 -18.54
CA VAL A 37 46.16 17.31 -18.97
C VAL A 37 45.95 15.78 -18.98
N THR A 38 44.70 15.32 -18.78
CA THR A 38 44.23 13.91 -18.69
C THR A 38 44.79 13.10 -17.48
N SER A 39 44.09 12.09 -16.95
CA SER A 39 42.90 11.36 -17.42
C SER A 39 41.94 10.96 -16.27
N GLY A 40 40.71 10.55 -16.62
CA GLY A 40 39.77 9.83 -15.73
C GLY A 40 38.68 10.69 -15.07
N PRO A 41 37.38 10.35 -15.22
CA PRO A 41 36.33 10.81 -14.33
C PRO A 41 36.27 9.91 -13.09
N GLU A 42 36.16 10.52 -11.90
CA GLU A 42 35.90 9.79 -10.65
C GLU A 42 34.47 9.22 -10.63
N PRO A 43 34.20 8.12 -9.89
CA PRO A 43 32.87 7.51 -9.83
C PRO A 43 31.86 8.47 -9.18
N GLY A 44 30.96 9.01 -10.02
CA GLY A 44 29.96 9.97 -9.59
C GLY A 44 29.08 9.45 -8.46
N GLU A 45 28.94 10.25 -7.41
CA GLU A 45 28.13 9.97 -6.23
C GLU A 45 26.65 9.76 -6.64
N MET A 46 26.21 8.50 -6.67
CA MET A 46 24.84 8.09 -7.00
C MET A 46 23.88 8.48 -5.86
N THR A 47 23.67 9.79 -5.71
CA THR A 47 22.69 10.36 -4.79
C THR A 47 21.31 9.80 -5.14
N ARG A 48 20.72 9.05 -4.20
CA ARG A 48 19.40 8.46 -4.38
C ARG A 48 18.37 9.58 -4.59
N ARG A 49 17.94 9.80 -5.83
CA ARG A 49 16.67 10.46 -6.11
C ARG A 49 15.55 9.57 -5.56
N VAL A 50 15.22 9.77 -4.29
CA VAL A 50 13.91 9.42 -3.76
C VAL A 50 12.91 10.26 -4.56
N ASN A 51 12.06 9.60 -5.34
CA ASN A 51 10.97 10.26 -6.06
C ASN A 51 9.99 10.82 -5.02
N ARG A 52 10.20 12.07 -4.61
CA ARG A 52 9.14 12.87 -4.00
C ARG A 52 8.18 13.20 -5.13
N CYS A 53 6.91 12.85 -4.98
CA CYS A 53 5.88 13.19 -5.95
C CYS A 53 5.90 14.72 -6.18
N ASP A 54 5.82 15.15 -7.45
CA ASP A 54 5.87 16.57 -7.79
C ASP A 54 4.69 17.33 -7.18
N ARG A 55 4.89 18.62 -6.91
CA ARG A 55 3.99 19.43 -6.08
C ARG A 55 2.59 19.53 -6.73
N PRO A 56 1.55 18.91 -6.13
CA PRO A 56 0.23 18.84 -6.76
C PRO A 56 -0.53 20.18 -6.68
N PRO A 57 -1.64 20.34 -7.43
CA PRO A 57 -2.57 21.45 -7.25
C PRO A 57 -3.15 21.50 -5.83
N ASP A 58 -3.81 22.62 -5.51
CA ASP A 58 -4.40 22.88 -4.20
C ASP A 58 -5.47 21.83 -3.84
N PRO A 59 -5.35 21.09 -2.71
CA PRO A 59 -6.38 20.16 -2.25
C PRO A 59 -7.73 20.81 -1.93
N SER A 60 -7.84 22.15 -1.89
CA SER A 60 -9.14 22.83 -1.74
C SER A 60 -10.14 22.53 -2.87
N SER A 61 -9.68 22.15 -4.07
CA SER A 61 -10.52 21.89 -5.24
C SER A 61 -10.70 20.38 -5.54
N ASN A 62 -10.88 19.54 -4.52
CA ASN A 62 -10.92 18.07 -4.64
C ASN A 62 -12.23 17.48 -5.25
N ARG A 63 -12.82 18.19 -6.23
CA ARG A 63 -13.98 17.76 -7.04
C ARG A 63 -13.50 17.28 -8.40
N CYS A 64 -14.24 16.36 -9.03
CA CYS A 64 -14.05 16.05 -10.44
C CYS A 64 -14.24 17.34 -11.29
N PRO A 65 -13.37 17.62 -12.27
CA PRO A 65 -13.47 18.81 -13.12
C PRO A 65 -14.60 18.65 -14.15
N ILE A 66 -15.84 18.84 -13.71
CA ILE A 66 -17.05 18.68 -14.54
C ILE A 66 -17.39 20.01 -15.21
N THR A 67 -17.54 20.05 -16.53
CA THR A 67 -17.83 21.28 -17.30
C THR A 67 -19.29 21.31 -17.76
N THR A 68 -19.96 22.44 -17.55
CA THR A 68 -21.38 22.64 -17.90
C THR A 68 -21.61 22.93 -19.40
N GLU A 69 -20.72 22.45 -20.27
CA GLU A 69 -20.86 22.61 -21.72
C GLU A 69 -21.72 21.49 -22.29
N THR A 70 -22.96 21.83 -22.69
CA THR A 70 -23.91 20.85 -23.23
C THR A 70 -23.43 20.32 -24.59
N GLN A 71 -23.27 18.99 -24.72
CA GLN A 71 -22.77 18.37 -25.95
C GLN A 71 -23.70 18.60 -27.16
N THR A 72 -23.25 19.42 -28.11
CA THR A 72 -23.93 19.61 -29.40
C THR A 72 -23.62 18.47 -30.37
N GLY A 73 -24.18 17.27 -30.15
CA GLY A 73 -24.20 16.21 -31.17
C GLY A 73 -23.82 14.80 -30.73
N THR A 74 -24.57 14.19 -29.82
CA THR A 74 -24.64 12.71 -29.72
C THR A 74 -26.08 12.29 -29.35
N ARG A 75 -26.35 11.00 -29.14
CA ARG A 75 -27.69 10.42 -28.91
C ARG A 75 -28.53 11.23 -27.90
N PRO A 76 -29.86 11.35 -28.10
CA PRO A 76 -30.72 12.13 -27.21
C PRO A 76 -30.62 11.66 -25.77
N ILE A 77 -30.64 12.61 -24.84
CA ILE A 77 -30.66 12.34 -23.40
C ILE A 77 -31.89 11.49 -23.10
N THR A 78 -31.65 10.26 -22.64
CA THR A 78 -32.71 9.33 -22.22
C THR A 78 -33.44 9.89 -21.01
N THR A 79 -34.76 9.91 -21.04
CA THR A 79 -35.58 10.37 -19.90
C THR A 79 -35.58 9.41 -18.72
N SER A 80 -35.07 8.19 -18.91
CA SER A 80 -34.74 7.23 -17.86
C SER A 80 -33.32 7.45 -17.32
N PRO A 81 -33.07 7.22 -16.01
CA PRO A 81 -31.71 7.22 -15.46
C PRO A 81 -30.82 6.15 -16.13
N PRO A 82 -29.49 6.34 -16.16
CA PRO A 82 -28.58 5.41 -16.79
C PRO A 82 -28.46 4.10 -15.99
N ARG A 83 -28.47 2.96 -16.68
CA ARG A 83 -28.33 1.62 -16.08
C ARG A 83 -26.86 1.32 -15.80
N ILE A 84 -26.52 0.88 -14.59
CA ILE A 84 -25.14 0.60 -14.17
C ILE A 84 -25.01 -0.86 -13.76
N VAL A 85 -24.00 -1.56 -14.28
CA VAL A 85 -23.51 -2.81 -13.69
C VAL A 85 -22.18 -2.54 -13.01
N CYS A 86 -22.06 -2.91 -11.75
CA CYS A 86 -20.82 -2.79 -10.98
C CYS A 86 -19.99 -4.08 -11.08
N VAL A 87 -18.66 -3.98 -10.93
CA VAL A 87 -17.74 -5.12 -10.83
C VAL A 87 -16.84 -4.90 -9.62
N GLY A 88 -16.91 -5.76 -8.61
CA GLY A 88 -16.16 -5.57 -7.37
C GLY A 88 -16.46 -6.61 -6.29
N SER A 89 -15.55 -6.76 -5.33
CA SER A 89 -15.64 -7.82 -4.30
C SER A 89 -14.90 -7.48 -2.99
N ASN A 90 -14.64 -6.20 -2.71
CA ASN A 90 -13.81 -5.73 -1.57
C ASN A 90 -14.42 -4.50 -0.85
N LEU A 91 -13.68 -3.90 0.08
CA LEU A 91 -14.17 -2.77 0.90
C LEU A 91 -14.57 -1.55 0.05
N GLU A 92 -13.73 -1.16 -0.91
CA GLU A 92 -14.01 -0.08 -1.87
C GLU A 92 -15.32 -0.34 -2.60
N SER A 93 -15.49 -1.57 -3.08
CA SER A 93 -16.67 -2.03 -3.80
C SER A 93 -17.94 -1.88 -2.94
N ARG A 94 -17.87 -2.21 -1.64
CA ARG A 94 -18.98 -2.03 -0.70
C ARG A 94 -19.34 -0.55 -0.52
N VAL A 95 -18.36 0.29 -0.16
CA VAL A 95 -18.59 1.69 0.21
C VAL A 95 -19.02 2.54 -1.00
N VAL A 96 -18.53 2.22 -2.20
CA VAL A 96 -19.01 2.83 -3.45
C VAL A 96 -20.44 2.40 -3.76
N LEU A 97 -20.77 1.10 -3.65
CA LEU A 97 -22.11 0.60 -3.94
C LEU A 97 -23.15 1.16 -2.97
N GLU A 98 -22.84 1.22 -1.67
CA GLU A 98 -23.66 1.90 -0.65
C GLU A 98 -23.92 3.38 -1.03
N GLY A 99 -22.90 4.10 -1.53
CA GLY A 99 -23.04 5.48 -2.00
C GLY A 99 -23.90 5.65 -3.25
N LEU A 100 -23.72 4.78 -4.27
CA LEU A 100 -24.52 4.80 -5.50
C LEU A 100 -25.99 4.45 -5.24
N ILE A 101 -26.26 3.54 -4.31
CA ILE A 101 -27.62 3.24 -3.84
C ILE A 101 -28.22 4.48 -3.15
N ALA A 102 -27.43 5.19 -2.33
CA ALA A 102 -27.88 6.40 -1.63
C ALA A 102 -28.16 7.60 -2.54
N THR A 103 -27.52 7.73 -3.71
CA THR A 103 -27.89 8.74 -4.73
C THR A 103 -29.11 8.34 -5.56
N GLY A 104 -29.61 7.11 -5.42
CA GLY A 104 -30.69 6.57 -6.26
C GLY A 104 -30.24 6.16 -7.65
N ALA A 105 -28.94 5.86 -7.85
CA ALA A 105 -28.41 5.37 -9.11
C ALA A 105 -29.07 4.03 -9.49
N GLN A 106 -29.38 3.83 -10.78
CA GLN A 106 -29.97 2.58 -11.25
C GLN A 106 -28.89 1.49 -11.42
N VAL A 107 -28.37 0.99 -10.30
CA VAL A 107 -27.53 -0.22 -10.28
C VAL A 107 -28.41 -1.43 -10.55
N VAL A 108 -28.16 -2.14 -11.64
CA VAL A 108 -28.99 -3.25 -12.14
C VAL A 108 -28.34 -4.61 -11.95
N GLY A 109 -27.05 -4.64 -11.60
CA GLY A 109 -26.35 -5.84 -11.17
C GLY A 109 -24.96 -5.56 -10.62
N LEU A 110 -24.42 -6.55 -9.90
CA LEU A 110 -23.06 -6.58 -9.38
C LEU A 110 -22.39 -7.87 -9.83
N VAL A 111 -21.25 -7.77 -10.52
CA VAL A 111 -20.35 -8.90 -10.75
C VAL A 111 -19.36 -8.98 -9.58
N THR A 112 -19.31 -10.13 -8.90
CA THR A 112 -18.55 -10.34 -7.67
C THR A 112 -17.84 -11.70 -7.70
N LEU A 113 -16.93 -11.90 -6.74
CA LEU A 113 -16.47 -13.23 -6.36
C LEU A 113 -17.60 -13.97 -5.60
N PRO A 114 -17.69 -15.31 -5.74
CA PRO A 114 -18.55 -16.15 -4.90
C PRO A 114 -18.24 -16.02 -3.40
N ASP A 115 -19.25 -16.25 -2.57
CA ASP A 115 -19.07 -16.32 -1.10
C ASP A 115 -17.98 -17.32 -0.69
N GLY A 116 -17.29 -17.02 0.40
CA GLY A 116 -16.15 -17.78 0.92
C GLY A 116 -14.87 -17.71 0.08
N SER A 117 -14.81 -16.85 -0.95
CA SER A 117 -13.65 -16.78 -1.86
C SER A 117 -12.39 -16.27 -1.16
N SER A 118 -11.36 -17.11 -1.09
CA SER A 118 -10.01 -16.77 -0.61
C SER A 118 -9.08 -16.27 -1.73
N ALA A 119 -9.62 -15.92 -2.90
CA ALA A 119 -8.83 -15.51 -4.07
C ALA A 119 -8.13 -14.14 -3.90
N VAL A 120 -8.64 -13.28 -3.02
CA VAL A 120 -8.06 -11.98 -2.65
C VAL A 120 -8.08 -11.81 -1.12
N SER A 121 -7.13 -11.06 -0.57
CA SER A 121 -6.97 -10.91 0.89
C SER A 121 -7.99 -9.95 1.52
N ASP A 122 -8.55 -9.06 0.71
CA ASP A 122 -9.46 -7.96 1.04
C ASP A 122 -10.92 -8.27 0.65
N HIS A 123 -11.27 -9.55 0.49
CA HIS A 123 -12.63 -9.94 0.07
C HIS A 123 -13.68 -9.53 1.11
N VAL A 124 -14.75 -8.93 0.61
CA VAL A 124 -15.98 -8.61 1.36
C VAL A 124 -17.13 -9.22 0.58
N ASP A 125 -17.97 -10.01 1.26
CA ASP A 125 -19.23 -10.49 0.67
C ASP A 125 -20.21 -9.31 0.51
N LEU A 126 -20.79 -9.22 -0.68
CA LEU A 126 -21.71 -8.16 -1.10
C LEU A 126 -23.13 -8.68 -1.34
N HIS A 127 -23.36 -10.01 -1.28
CA HIS A 127 -24.68 -10.60 -1.50
C HIS A 127 -25.77 -10.02 -0.58
N PRO A 128 -25.57 -9.90 0.76
CA PRO A 128 -26.58 -9.33 1.64
C PRO A 128 -26.88 -7.86 1.35
N LEU A 129 -25.95 -7.11 0.73
CA LEU A 129 -26.20 -5.74 0.30
C LEU A 129 -27.06 -5.73 -0.97
N CYS A 130 -26.70 -6.54 -1.97
CA CYS A 130 -27.46 -6.65 -3.21
C CYS A 130 -28.89 -7.17 -3.00
N GLU A 131 -29.08 -8.21 -2.18
CA GLU A 131 -30.39 -8.75 -1.81
C GLU A 131 -31.32 -7.69 -1.21
N ARG A 132 -30.84 -6.90 -0.25
CA ARG A 132 -31.62 -5.83 0.42
C ARG A 132 -32.10 -4.74 -0.54
N HIS A 133 -31.43 -4.56 -1.67
CA HIS A 133 -31.73 -3.52 -2.65
C HIS A 133 -32.25 -4.06 -3.99
N GLY A 134 -32.46 -5.38 -4.12
CA GLY A 134 -32.99 -6.02 -5.34
C GLY A 134 -32.01 -5.99 -6.53
N ILE A 135 -30.71 -5.97 -6.26
CA ILE A 135 -29.64 -5.94 -7.28
C ILE A 135 -29.26 -7.39 -7.63
N GLU A 136 -29.21 -7.72 -8.93
CA GLU A 136 -28.82 -9.05 -9.41
C GLU A 136 -27.31 -9.29 -9.21
N THR A 137 -26.91 -10.32 -8.46
CA THR A 137 -25.49 -10.72 -8.37
C THR A 137 -25.12 -11.68 -9.50
N ILE A 138 -23.89 -11.51 -10.00
CA ILE A 138 -23.27 -12.37 -11.01
C ILE A 138 -21.97 -12.88 -10.40
N ASP A 139 -22.02 -14.07 -9.82
CA ASP A 139 -20.84 -14.75 -9.28
C ASP A 139 -19.90 -15.18 -10.40
N THR A 140 -18.62 -14.83 -10.29
CA THR A 140 -17.60 -15.32 -11.21
C THR A 140 -16.21 -15.41 -10.60
N THR A 141 -15.43 -16.39 -11.07
CA THR A 141 -13.97 -16.45 -10.87
C THR A 141 -13.18 -16.01 -12.10
N ASP A 142 -13.85 -15.73 -13.23
CA ASP A 142 -13.26 -15.18 -14.47
C ASP A 142 -14.22 -14.18 -15.12
N ILE A 143 -13.85 -12.90 -15.01
CA ILE A 143 -14.62 -11.76 -15.56
C ILE A 143 -14.76 -11.81 -17.09
N ASN A 144 -13.85 -12.53 -17.77
CA ASN A 144 -13.79 -12.65 -19.22
C ASN A 144 -14.50 -13.91 -19.74
N SER A 145 -15.07 -14.73 -18.85
CA SER A 145 -15.78 -15.93 -19.27
C SER A 145 -17.09 -15.56 -19.98
N GLY A 146 -17.38 -16.23 -21.10
CA GLY A 146 -18.61 -16.01 -21.88
C GLY A 146 -19.91 -16.01 -21.06
N PRO A 147 -20.10 -16.88 -20.05
CA PRO A 147 -21.25 -16.80 -19.14
C PRO A 147 -21.34 -15.48 -18.35
N THR A 148 -20.22 -14.92 -17.89
CA THR A 148 -20.19 -13.61 -17.22
C THR A 148 -20.53 -12.49 -18.20
N ILE A 149 -19.93 -12.48 -19.39
CA ILE A 149 -20.19 -11.46 -20.42
C ILE A 149 -21.66 -11.48 -20.84
N ALA A 150 -22.22 -12.65 -21.14
CA ALA A 150 -23.63 -12.80 -21.51
C ALA A 150 -24.61 -12.40 -20.37
N ALA A 151 -24.19 -12.53 -19.10
CA ALA A 151 -24.97 -12.04 -17.96
C ALA A 151 -24.95 -10.51 -17.86
N ILE A 152 -23.80 -9.87 -18.10
CA ILE A 152 -23.67 -8.41 -18.19
C ILE A 152 -24.51 -7.87 -19.35
N GLU A 153 -24.46 -8.48 -20.53
CA GLU A 153 -25.24 -8.08 -21.71
C GLU A 153 -26.75 -8.19 -21.49
N ARG A 154 -27.22 -9.26 -20.82
CA ARG A 154 -28.63 -9.45 -20.44
C ARG A 154 -29.17 -8.24 -19.67
N LEU A 155 -28.35 -7.67 -18.78
CA LEU A 155 -28.73 -6.53 -17.94
C LEU A 155 -28.78 -5.19 -18.70
N LYS A 156 -28.25 -5.10 -19.93
CA LYS A 156 -28.26 -3.90 -20.78
C LYS A 156 -27.81 -2.63 -20.03
N PRO A 157 -26.59 -2.57 -19.49
CA PRO A 157 -26.04 -1.36 -18.88
C PRO A 157 -25.82 -0.23 -19.90
N ASP A 158 -25.96 1.03 -19.45
CA ASP A 158 -25.37 2.20 -20.09
C ASP A 158 -23.87 2.33 -19.76
N TYR A 159 -23.47 1.90 -18.55
CA TYR A 159 -22.11 1.98 -18.03
C TYR A 159 -21.72 0.73 -17.23
N LEU A 160 -20.46 0.33 -17.33
CA LEU A 160 -19.85 -0.69 -16.46
C LEU A 160 -18.88 0.00 -15.48
N TYR A 161 -19.04 -0.24 -14.19
CA TYR A 161 -18.27 0.41 -13.12
C TYR A 161 -17.42 -0.61 -12.36
N THR A 162 -16.12 -0.69 -12.67
CA THR A 162 -15.16 -1.52 -11.96
C THR A 162 -14.71 -0.80 -10.69
N LEU A 163 -15.15 -1.28 -9.54
CA LEU A 163 -14.99 -0.65 -8.22
C LEU A 163 -13.78 -1.18 -7.44
N GLY A 164 -13.36 -2.41 -7.73
CA GLY A 164 -12.34 -3.15 -7.01
C GLY A 164 -12.19 -4.57 -7.56
N TRP A 165 -11.50 -4.70 -8.69
CA TRP A 165 -11.30 -5.99 -9.38
C TRP A 165 -9.84 -6.18 -9.81
N SER A 166 -9.35 -7.42 -9.79
CA SER A 166 -7.92 -7.73 -9.94
C SER A 166 -7.53 -8.43 -11.25
N GLN A 167 -8.50 -8.65 -12.14
CA GLN A 167 -8.30 -9.25 -13.48
C GLN A 167 -8.40 -8.16 -14.55
N LEU A 168 -7.61 -8.30 -15.63
CA LEU A 168 -7.75 -7.44 -16.81
C LEU A 168 -9.00 -7.83 -17.60
N PHE A 169 -9.62 -6.85 -18.25
CA PHE A 169 -10.78 -7.07 -19.12
C PHE A 169 -10.28 -7.29 -20.55
N GLY A 170 -10.72 -8.39 -21.18
CA GLY A 170 -10.42 -8.72 -22.56
C GLY A 170 -11.29 -7.96 -23.56
N ASP A 171 -10.91 -8.03 -24.84
CA ASP A 171 -11.55 -7.28 -25.93
C ASP A 171 -13.06 -7.51 -26.02
N GLU A 172 -13.54 -8.73 -25.75
CA GLU A 172 -14.97 -9.08 -25.79
C GLU A 172 -15.77 -8.34 -24.72
N LEU A 173 -15.29 -8.32 -23.46
CA LEU A 173 -15.93 -7.57 -22.37
C LEU A 173 -15.82 -6.05 -22.57
N LEU A 174 -14.70 -5.56 -23.09
CA LEU A 174 -14.54 -4.14 -23.45
C LEU A 174 -15.40 -3.73 -24.66
N SER A 175 -15.89 -4.70 -25.45
CA SER A 175 -16.77 -4.48 -26.61
C SER A 175 -18.28 -4.60 -26.29
N VAL A 176 -18.65 -4.96 -25.05
CA VAL A 176 -20.04 -4.89 -24.57
C VAL A 176 -20.61 -3.49 -24.84
N PRO A 177 -21.84 -3.34 -25.38
CA PRO A 177 -22.34 -2.08 -25.93
C PRO A 177 -22.76 -1.01 -24.90
N VAL A 178 -21.95 -0.79 -23.87
CA VAL A 178 -21.98 0.37 -22.97
C VAL A 178 -21.47 1.64 -23.66
N ARG A 179 -21.68 2.80 -23.02
CA ARG A 179 -21.09 4.08 -23.43
C ARG A 179 -19.57 4.09 -23.20
N TYR A 180 -19.14 3.55 -22.06
CA TYR A 180 -17.77 3.14 -21.75
C TYR A 180 -17.71 2.32 -20.45
N VAL A 181 -16.62 1.59 -20.26
CA VAL A 181 -16.24 0.94 -19.00
C VAL A 181 -15.39 1.91 -18.16
N VAL A 182 -15.71 2.06 -16.88
CA VAL A 182 -14.97 2.87 -15.90
C VAL A 182 -14.13 1.96 -15.01
N GLY A 183 -12.84 2.21 -14.95
CA GLY A 183 -11.91 1.61 -13.99
C GLY A 183 -11.60 2.57 -12.84
N SER A 184 -11.35 2.02 -11.66
CA SER A 184 -10.85 2.74 -10.49
C SER A 184 -9.48 2.23 -10.06
N HIS A 185 -8.52 3.13 -9.82
CA HIS A 185 -7.19 2.77 -9.31
C HIS A 185 -6.70 3.74 -8.22
N PRO A 186 -6.30 3.25 -7.03
CA PRO A 186 -5.82 4.09 -5.94
C PRO A 186 -4.32 4.48 -6.03
N SER A 187 -3.95 5.01 -7.20
CA SER A 187 -2.72 5.77 -7.42
C SER A 187 -3.03 7.08 -8.20
N PRO A 188 -2.21 8.13 -8.08
CA PRO A 188 -2.32 9.35 -8.88
C PRO A 188 -1.82 9.13 -10.33
N LEU A 189 -2.62 8.43 -11.14
CA LEU A 189 -2.31 8.16 -12.55
C LEU A 189 -1.94 9.45 -13.31
N PRO A 190 -0.88 9.43 -14.15
CA PRO A 190 -0.17 8.25 -14.68
C PRO A 190 0.90 7.64 -13.76
N GLU A 191 1.11 8.18 -12.56
CA GLU A 191 2.02 7.58 -11.58
C GLU A 191 1.38 6.35 -10.91
N GLY A 192 2.16 5.27 -10.74
CA GLY A 192 1.77 4.12 -9.93
C GLY A 192 0.74 3.17 -10.54
N ARG A 193 0.69 3.03 -11.87
CA ARG A 193 -0.06 1.98 -12.61
C ARG A 193 0.31 0.57 -12.10
N GLY A 194 -0.57 -0.41 -12.22
CA GLY A 194 -0.29 -1.82 -11.94
C GLY A 194 -0.92 -2.34 -10.64
N ARG A 195 -0.13 -3.01 -9.79
CA ARG A 195 -0.65 -3.83 -8.68
C ARG A 195 -0.09 -3.42 -7.32
N ALA A 196 -0.78 -3.86 -6.26
CA ALA A 196 -0.50 -3.53 -4.86
C ALA A 196 -0.35 -2.02 -4.55
N PRO A 197 -1.19 -1.11 -5.09
CA PRO A 197 -1.03 0.34 -4.95
C PRO A 197 -1.02 0.83 -3.50
N VAL A 198 -1.84 0.27 -2.61
CA VAL A 198 -1.86 0.61 -1.18
C VAL A 198 -0.53 0.25 -0.48
N PRO A 199 -0.04 -1.01 -0.52
CA PRO A 199 1.29 -1.37 0.00
C PRO A 199 2.43 -0.51 -0.56
N TRP A 200 2.42 -0.23 -1.87
CA TRP A 200 3.49 0.58 -2.47
C TRP A 200 3.47 2.04 -2.03
N THR A 201 2.29 2.62 -1.80
CA THR A 201 2.15 3.99 -1.27
C THR A 201 2.80 4.11 0.11
N ILE A 202 2.62 3.11 0.99
CA ILE A 202 3.27 3.09 2.31
C ILE A 202 4.78 2.78 2.18
N LEU A 203 5.18 1.78 1.39
CA LEU A 203 6.60 1.42 1.20
C LEU A 203 7.44 2.56 0.61
N GLN A 204 6.91 3.28 -0.37
CA GLN A 204 7.60 4.39 -1.05
C GLN A 204 7.67 5.64 -0.15
N GLY A 205 6.97 5.65 0.99
CA GLY A 205 6.96 6.78 1.91
C GLY A 205 6.22 8.00 1.38
N CYS A 206 5.22 7.79 0.52
CA CYS A 206 4.38 8.85 -0.02
C CYS A 206 3.66 9.60 1.12
N ASP A 207 3.67 10.93 1.09
CA ASP A 207 2.91 11.80 2.00
C ASP A 207 1.49 12.10 1.48
N ARG A 208 1.25 11.81 0.20
CA ARG A 208 -0.04 11.95 -0.49
C ARG A 208 -0.24 10.81 -1.50
N SER A 209 -1.49 10.54 -1.82
CA SER A 209 -1.88 9.70 -2.95
C SER A 209 -3.18 10.26 -3.55
N ALA A 210 -3.73 9.57 -4.55
CA ALA A 210 -5.04 9.86 -5.09
C ALA A 210 -5.75 8.56 -5.49
N VAL A 211 -7.07 8.62 -5.55
CA VAL A 211 -7.85 7.65 -6.33
C VAL A 211 -8.15 8.26 -7.69
N THR A 212 -8.03 7.45 -8.74
CA THR A 212 -8.29 7.87 -10.12
C THR A 212 -9.39 7.02 -10.73
N LEU A 213 -10.43 7.66 -11.26
CA LEU A 213 -11.38 7.04 -12.19
C LEU A 213 -10.92 7.30 -13.61
N PHE A 214 -10.87 6.26 -14.43
CA PHE A 214 -10.43 6.33 -15.82
C PHE A 214 -11.34 5.49 -16.71
N ARG A 215 -11.41 5.84 -17.98
CA ARG A 215 -12.03 5.00 -19.02
C ARG A 215 -11.08 3.83 -19.31
N MET A 216 -11.54 2.59 -19.14
CA MET A 216 -10.70 1.43 -19.40
C MET A 216 -10.38 1.27 -20.90
N ASP A 217 -9.15 0.83 -21.17
CA ASP A 217 -8.67 0.35 -22.46
C ASP A 217 -8.03 -1.03 -22.29
N ILE A 218 -7.43 -1.57 -23.35
CA ILE A 218 -6.77 -2.89 -23.34
C ILE A 218 -5.47 -2.95 -22.52
N GLY A 219 -5.01 -1.83 -21.97
CA GLY A 219 -3.76 -1.73 -21.23
C GLY A 219 -3.93 -1.71 -19.71
N VAL A 220 -2.82 -1.55 -19.00
CA VAL A 220 -2.79 -1.54 -17.53
C VAL A 220 -2.87 -0.10 -17.05
N ASP A 221 -4.06 0.31 -16.61
CA ASP A 221 -4.38 1.64 -16.05
C ASP A 221 -3.98 2.81 -16.97
N SER A 222 -4.05 2.58 -18.29
CA SER A 222 -3.54 3.48 -19.33
C SER A 222 -4.53 4.51 -19.84
N GLY A 223 -5.82 4.18 -19.85
CA GLY A 223 -6.86 4.94 -20.54
C GLY A 223 -7.17 6.32 -19.93
N PRO A 224 -7.95 7.16 -20.64
CA PRO A 224 -8.17 8.56 -20.25
C PRO A 224 -8.77 8.73 -18.86
N ILE A 225 -8.22 9.67 -18.08
CA ILE A 225 -8.68 9.98 -16.73
C ILE A 225 -9.99 10.77 -16.80
N LEU A 226 -10.99 10.31 -16.04
CA LEU A 226 -12.31 10.94 -15.89
C LEU A 226 -12.38 11.80 -14.63
N CYS A 227 -11.78 11.34 -13.54
CA CYS A 227 -11.70 12.07 -12.27
C CYS A 227 -10.51 11.59 -11.43
N GLN A 228 -9.98 12.47 -10.57
CA GLN A 228 -8.88 12.15 -9.66
C GLN A 228 -9.08 12.92 -8.35
N LYS A 229 -9.24 12.21 -7.22
CA LYS A 229 -9.41 12.80 -5.88
C LYS A 229 -8.19 12.48 -5.02
N TRP A 230 -7.53 13.52 -4.51
CA TRP A 230 -6.30 13.44 -3.74
C TRP A 230 -6.56 13.34 -2.25
N PHE A 231 -5.71 12.62 -1.53
CA PHE A 231 -5.74 12.51 -0.07
C PHE A 231 -4.31 12.50 0.52
N SER A 232 -4.20 12.90 1.79
CA SER A 232 -2.94 12.86 2.53
C SER A 232 -2.75 11.48 3.17
N VAL A 233 -1.56 10.91 3.06
CA VAL A 233 -1.21 9.61 3.65
C VAL A 233 -0.69 9.83 5.08
N PRO A 234 -1.32 9.26 6.12
CA PRO A 234 -0.82 9.42 7.48
C PRO A 234 0.59 8.82 7.65
N PRO A 235 1.57 9.52 8.26
CA PRO A 235 2.93 9.01 8.40
C PRO A 235 3.04 7.67 9.14
N SER A 236 2.11 7.42 10.08
CA SER A 236 1.96 6.19 10.86
C SER A 236 0.84 5.26 10.34
N GLY A 237 0.27 5.55 9.17
CA GLY A 237 -0.88 4.83 8.62
C GLY A 237 -0.56 3.38 8.24
N TYR A 238 -1.43 2.46 8.62
CA TYR A 238 -1.42 1.05 8.24
C TYR A 238 -2.25 0.83 6.96
N ALA A 239 -2.12 -0.34 6.32
CA ALA A 239 -2.83 -0.66 5.08
C ALA A 239 -4.36 -0.45 5.20
N SER A 240 -4.97 -0.84 6.32
CA SER A 240 -6.38 -0.57 6.67
C SER A 240 -6.79 0.89 6.50
N ASP A 241 -5.99 1.80 7.06
CA ASP A 241 -6.32 3.22 7.16
C ASP A 241 -6.31 3.86 5.76
N ILE A 242 -5.43 3.37 4.88
CA ILE A 242 -5.36 3.79 3.48
C ILE A 242 -6.50 3.17 2.65
N TYR A 243 -6.88 1.91 2.93
CA TYR A 243 -8.05 1.26 2.31
C TYR A 243 -9.35 2.03 2.61
N GLU A 244 -9.56 2.46 3.85
CA GLU A 244 -10.72 3.28 4.24
C GLU A 244 -10.74 4.62 3.48
N MET A 245 -9.62 5.35 3.47
CA MET A 245 -9.51 6.62 2.72
C MET A 245 -9.73 6.44 1.22
N VAL A 246 -9.24 5.35 0.64
CA VAL A 246 -9.46 4.99 -0.76
C VAL A 246 -10.94 4.72 -1.03
N ALA A 247 -11.60 3.91 -0.18
CA ALA A 247 -13.00 3.56 -0.33
C ALA A 247 -13.92 4.80 -0.27
N GLU A 248 -13.67 5.73 0.65
CA GLU A 248 -14.40 6.99 0.73
C GLU A 248 -14.18 7.91 -0.48
N ASN A 249 -12.92 8.09 -0.90
CA ASN A 249 -12.62 8.93 -2.06
C ASN A 249 -13.17 8.32 -3.36
N LEU A 250 -13.20 6.99 -3.49
CA LEU A 250 -13.81 6.32 -4.64
C LEU A 250 -15.32 6.48 -4.64
N ARG A 251 -16.00 6.32 -3.48
CA ARG A 251 -17.44 6.58 -3.34
C ARG A 251 -17.78 7.97 -3.85
N ASP A 252 -17.05 8.98 -3.37
CA ASP A 252 -17.29 10.38 -3.74
C ASP A 252 -16.99 10.63 -5.22
N ALA A 253 -15.96 10.00 -5.79
CA ALA A 253 -15.64 10.12 -7.22
C ALA A 253 -16.70 9.46 -8.11
N PHE A 254 -17.17 8.25 -7.76
CA PHE A 254 -18.19 7.54 -8.53
C PHE A 254 -19.57 8.20 -8.42
N CYS A 255 -19.89 8.82 -7.27
CA CYS A 255 -21.11 9.62 -7.11
C CYS A 255 -21.05 10.92 -7.92
N GLU A 256 -19.93 11.67 -7.89
CA GLU A 256 -19.76 12.86 -8.74
C GLU A 256 -19.80 12.51 -10.25
N LEU A 257 -19.22 11.36 -10.64
CA LEU A 257 -19.28 10.85 -12.01
C LEU A 257 -20.70 10.45 -12.42
N HIS A 258 -21.42 9.72 -11.56
CA HIS A 258 -22.81 9.32 -11.81
C HIS A 258 -23.71 10.54 -11.99
N GLU A 259 -23.62 11.53 -11.10
CA GLU A 259 -24.45 12.74 -11.18
C GLU A 259 -24.21 13.50 -12.50
N ALA A 260 -22.95 13.66 -12.92
CA ALA A 260 -22.62 14.30 -14.20
C ALA A 260 -23.20 13.54 -15.40
N GLN A 261 -23.13 12.20 -15.40
CA GLN A 261 -23.75 11.37 -16.43
C GLN A 261 -25.28 11.46 -16.42
N ARG A 262 -25.89 11.49 -15.22
CA ARG A 262 -27.34 11.59 -15.00
C ARG A 262 -27.91 12.93 -15.45
N SER A 263 -27.14 14.02 -15.31
CA SER A 263 -27.49 15.35 -15.82
C SER A 263 -27.10 15.59 -17.29
N GLY A 264 -26.49 14.61 -17.97
CA GLY A 264 -25.99 14.76 -19.35
C GLY A 264 -24.85 15.79 -19.49
N THR A 265 -24.13 16.05 -18.40
CA THR A 265 -23.03 17.02 -18.32
C THR A 265 -21.73 16.38 -18.79
N VAL A 266 -20.86 17.17 -19.43
CA VAL A 266 -19.62 16.64 -20.01
C VAL A 266 -18.59 16.36 -18.93
N VAL A 267 -18.13 15.10 -18.92
CA VAL A 267 -16.97 14.64 -18.16
C VAL A 267 -15.76 14.72 -19.10
N PRO A 268 -14.77 15.59 -18.86
CA PRO A 268 -13.62 15.72 -19.75
C PRO A 268 -12.66 14.55 -19.59
N GLU A 269 -12.39 13.84 -20.69
CA GLU A 269 -11.41 12.75 -20.73
C GLU A 269 -9.97 13.31 -20.85
N ARG A 270 -9.17 13.24 -19.77
CA ARG A 270 -7.75 13.63 -19.80
C ARG A 270 -6.87 12.44 -20.19
N VAL A 271 -6.43 12.39 -21.45
CA VAL A 271 -5.46 11.41 -21.95
C VAL A 271 -4.20 11.41 -21.07
N GLN A 272 -3.74 10.23 -20.68
CA GLN A 272 -2.51 10.07 -19.89
C GLN A 272 -1.27 10.21 -20.80
N PRO A 273 -0.21 10.92 -20.38
CA PRO A 273 1.05 10.94 -21.11
C PRO A 273 1.74 9.55 -21.07
N SER A 274 2.49 9.24 -22.12
CA SER A 274 3.35 8.04 -22.18
C SER A 274 4.61 8.23 -21.32
N GLU A 275 5.27 9.37 -21.49
CA GLU A 275 6.42 9.80 -20.70
C GLU A 275 6.00 10.19 -19.28
N GLY A 276 6.82 9.84 -18.28
CA GLY A 276 6.51 10.05 -16.86
C GLY A 276 5.58 9.00 -16.21
N SER A 277 5.00 8.07 -16.99
CA SER A 277 4.24 6.95 -16.41
C SER A 277 5.13 6.00 -15.59
N SER A 278 4.63 5.50 -14.47
CA SER A 278 5.39 4.59 -13.58
C SER A 278 4.55 3.39 -13.14
N TYR A 279 5.22 2.24 -12.95
CA TYR A 279 4.57 0.96 -12.72
C TYR A 279 4.96 0.35 -11.36
N ARG A 280 3.94 -0.06 -10.61
CA ARG A 280 3.99 -0.75 -9.32
C ARG A 280 3.74 -2.25 -9.54
N ALA A 281 4.72 -3.07 -9.15
CA ALA A 281 4.70 -4.52 -9.40
C ALA A 281 3.71 -5.25 -8.47
N ARG A 282 3.29 -6.47 -8.86
CA ARG A 282 2.56 -7.36 -7.93
C ARG A 282 3.44 -7.67 -6.72
N ARG A 283 2.87 -7.59 -5.52
CA ARG A 283 3.44 -8.19 -4.30
C ARG A 283 2.72 -9.50 -3.95
N THR A 284 3.42 -10.32 -3.20
CA THR A 284 3.05 -11.66 -2.75
C THR A 284 3.17 -11.75 -1.22
N SER A 285 2.74 -12.87 -0.62
CA SER A 285 2.97 -13.13 0.80
C SER A 285 4.48 -13.20 1.14
N ALA A 286 5.32 -13.70 0.23
CA ALA A 286 6.77 -13.79 0.44
C ALA A 286 7.45 -12.40 0.56
N ASP A 287 6.90 -11.39 -0.11
CA ASP A 287 7.38 -10.00 0.00
C ASP A 287 7.12 -9.38 1.39
N GLY A 288 6.41 -10.08 2.28
CA GLY A 288 6.24 -9.71 3.68
C GLY A 288 7.44 -10.07 4.58
N HIS A 289 8.48 -10.74 4.07
CA HIS A 289 9.60 -11.20 4.89
C HIS A 289 10.45 -10.04 5.43
N ILE A 290 10.62 -9.99 6.76
CA ILE A 290 11.42 -9.01 7.47
C ILE A 290 12.90 -9.39 7.38
N ASP A 291 13.65 -8.70 6.53
CA ASP A 291 15.12 -8.70 6.56
C ASP A 291 15.62 -7.67 7.58
N PHE A 292 16.01 -8.16 8.77
CA PHE A 292 16.50 -7.31 9.86
C PHE A 292 17.83 -6.59 9.55
N ARG A 293 18.49 -6.85 8.42
CA ARG A 293 19.66 -6.08 7.96
C ARG A 293 19.27 -4.73 7.36
N GLN A 294 17.99 -4.54 7.03
CA GLN A 294 17.43 -3.25 6.62
C GLN A 294 17.30 -2.30 7.82
N SER A 295 17.09 -1.01 7.56
CA SER A 295 16.85 -0.04 8.64
C SER A 295 15.51 -0.27 9.35
N ALA A 296 15.45 0.11 10.63
CA ALA A 296 14.24 0.06 11.46
C ALA A 296 13.04 0.70 10.76
N GLU A 297 13.24 1.81 10.05
CA GLU A 297 12.17 2.49 9.31
C GLU A 297 11.74 1.82 8.01
N THR A 298 12.58 0.94 7.43
CA THR A 298 12.17 0.12 6.28
C THR A 298 11.31 -1.04 6.77
N ILE A 299 11.68 -1.65 7.90
CA ILE A 299 10.92 -2.72 8.55
C ILE A 299 9.58 -2.19 9.10
N GLU A 300 9.57 -1.01 9.72
CA GLU A 300 8.36 -0.36 10.22
C GLU A 300 7.37 -0.02 9.09
N ARG A 301 7.86 0.55 7.97
CA ARG A 301 7.06 0.75 6.75
C ARG A 301 6.55 -0.57 6.17
N LEU A 302 7.38 -1.62 6.16
CA LEU A 302 6.97 -2.95 5.69
C LEU A 302 5.82 -3.52 6.52
N VAL A 303 5.95 -3.52 7.86
CA VAL A 303 4.90 -4.01 8.78
C VAL A 303 3.59 -3.26 8.55
N ARG A 304 3.62 -1.93 8.40
CA ARG A 304 2.41 -1.15 8.06
C ARG A 304 1.86 -1.45 6.67
N ALA A 305 2.72 -1.61 5.67
CA ALA A 305 2.35 -1.82 4.27
C ALA A 305 1.72 -3.20 3.99
N VAL A 306 1.98 -4.22 4.83
CA VAL A 306 1.41 -5.57 4.67
C VAL A 306 0.65 -6.08 5.89
N SER A 307 0.28 -5.21 6.84
CA SER A 307 -0.71 -5.53 7.87
C SER A 307 -2.11 -5.72 7.26
N HIS A 308 -3.13 -5.99 8.08
CA HIS A 308 -4.50 -6.26 7.64
C HIS A 308 -5.01 -5.23 6.61
N PRO A 309 -5.68 -5.67 5.53
CA PRO A 309 -6.15 -7.04 5.25
C PRO A 309 -5.11 -8.01 4.68
N TYR A 310 -3.85 -7.59 4.47
CA TYR A 310 -2.82 -8.45 3.85
C TYR A 310 -2.25 -9.52 4.82
N PRO A 311 -1.46 -10.51 4.33
CA PRO A 311 -0.98 -11.65 5.14
C PRO A 311 0.02 -11.35 6.29
N GLY A 312 0.30 -10.08 6.58
CA GLY A 312 1.22 -9.66 7.62
C GLY A 312 2.69 -9.64 7.20
N ALA A 313 3.51 -8.85 7.90
CA ALA A 313 4.96 -8.92 7.78
C ALA A 313 5.47 -10.02 8.71
N TYR A 314 6.45 -10.81 8.30
CA TYR A 314 6.83 -12.02 9.03
C TYR A 314 8.33 -12.26 9.06
N SER A 315 8.77 -13.03 10.06
CA SER A 315 10.10 -13.63 10.07
C SER A 315 9.99 -15.05 10.66
N TYR A 316 11.13 -15.67 10.96
CA TYR A 316 11.19 -17.01 11.54
C TYR A 316 11.88 -16.99 12.90
N TYR A 317 11.49 -17.89 13.79
CA TYR A 317 12.08 -18.10 15.10
C TYR A 317 12.10 -19.60 15.39
N GLY A 318 13.30 -20.18 15.48
CA GLY A 318 13.45 -21.63 15.66
C GLY A 318 12.74 -22.46 14.56
N GLY A 319 12.78 -22.00 13.31
CA GLY A 319 12.05 -22.60 12.18
C GLY A 319 10.56 -22.27 12.11
N THR A 320 9.94 -21.84 13.22
CA THR A 320 8.52 -21.47 13.27
C THR A 320 8.32 -20.07 12.69
N LYS A 321 7.30 -19.88 11.85
CA LYS A 321 6.98 -18.57 11.25
C LYS A 321 6.21 -17.69 12.25
N VAL A 322 6.64 -16.44 12.36
CA VAL A 322 6.06 -15.42 13.25
C VAL A 322 5.66 -14.23 12.40
N VAL A 323 4.36 -13.91 12.41
CA VAL A 323 3.78 -12.73 11.77
C VAL A 323 3.69 -11.61 12.81
N PHE A 324 4.03 -10.39 12.43
CA PHE A 324 3.92 -9.18 13.26
C PHE A 324 2.94 -8.21 12.61
N TRP A 325 1.85 -7.91 13.30
CA TRP A 325 0.83 -7.00 12.81
C TRP A 325 1.13 -5.54 13.11
N ARG A 326 2.03 -5.25 14.07
CA ARG A 326 2.37 -3.91 14.54
C ARG A 326 3.88 -3.69 14.73
N ALA A 327 4.32 -2.47 14.42
CA ALA A 327 5.68 -2.00 14.69
C ALA A 327 5.69 -0.55 15.20
N SER A 328 6.77 -0.15 15.89
CA SER A 328 7.08 1.25 16.19
C SER A 328 8.59 1.43 16.38
N LEU A 329 9.13 2.58 15.99
CA LEU A 329 10.55 2.88 16.14
C LEU A 329 10.97 3.01 17.62
N GLN A 330 12.26 2.80 17.91
CA GLN A 330 12.86 3.22 19.17
C GLN A 330 13.41 4.66 18.99
N GLU A 331 12.79 5.62 19.67
CA GLU A 331 13.17 7.04 19.58
C GLU A 331 14.53 7.34 20.23
N THR A 332 14.87 6.63 21.32
CA THR A 332 16.16 6.75 21.99
C THR A 332 16.84 5.38 22.06
N PRO A 333 17.67 5.02 21.07
CA PRO A 333 18.45 3.79 21.09
C PRO A 333 19.39 3.74 22.29
N ASN A 334 19.13 2.81 23.21
CA ASN A 334 19.90 2.57 24.44
C ASN A 334 20.31 1.09 24.60
N HIS A 335 20.09 0.28 23.56
CA HIS A 335 20.51 -1.12 23.45
C HIS A 335 21.22 -1.30 22.10
N VAL A 336 22.16 -2.25 22.05
CA VAL A 336 22.90 -2.64 20.83
C VAL A 336 22.98 -4.16 20.79
N GLY A 337 22.80 -4.75 19.61
CA GLY A 337 23.07 -6.16 19.35
C GLY A 337 23.37 -6.39 17.87
N THR A 338 23.17 -7.62 17.40
CA THR A 338 23.24 -7.96 15.96
C THR A 338 21.85 -7.98 15.30
N PRO A 339 21.70 -7.68 14.00
CA PRO A 339 20.42 -7.78 13.28
C PRO A 339 19.60 -9.03 13.61
N GLY A 340 18.31 -8.84 13.85
CA GLY A 340 17.35 -9.87 14.23
C GLY A 340 17.35 -10.23 15.71
N GLN A 341 18.32 -9.76 16.50
CA GLN A 341 18.44 -10.12 17.91
C GLN A 341 17.40 -9.42 18.80
N ILE A 342 16.76 -10.21 19.68
CA ILE A 342 15.82 -9.74 20.70
C ILE A 342 16.64 -9.15 21.85
N LEU A 343 16.56 -7.82 22.03
CA LEU A 343 17.32 -7.07 23.05
C LEU A 343 16.55 -6.94 24.36
N LEU A 344 15.21 -6.85 24.28
CA LEU A 344 14.31 -6.75 25.43
C LEU A 344 12.94 -7.35 25.05
N SER A 345 12.29 -8.01 26.00
CA SER A 345 10.87 -8.40 25.91
C SER A 345 10.13 -7.72 27.06
N LYS A 346 9.05 -6.98 26.75
CA LYS A 346 8.28 -6.22 27.74
C LYS A 346 6.83 -6.02 27.27
N ASP A 347 5.87 -6.27 28.14
CA ASP A 347 4.43 -5.98 27.92
C ASP A 347 3.87 -6.57 26.60
N GLY A 348 4.33 -7.77 26.21
CA GLY A 348 3.97 -8.42 24.93
C GLY A 348 4.67 -7.85 23.68
N ARG A 349 5.64 -6.95 23.87
CA ARG A 349 6.41 -6.27 22.80
C ARG A 349 7.87 -6.72 22.83
N LEU A 350 8.47 -6.87 21.66
CA LEU A 350 9.87 -7.26 21.49
C LEU A 350 10.67 -6.09 20.93
N LEU A 351 11.72 -5.67 21.62
CA LEU A 351 12.72 -4.76 21.07
C LEU A 351 13.73 -5.59 20.28
N VAL A 352 13.71 -5.47 18.95
CA VAL A 352 14.56 -6.25 18.05
C VAL A 352 15.55 -5.32 17.34
N GLN A 353 16.80 -5.74 17.20
CA GLN A 353 17.82 -4.99 16.47
C GLN A 353 17.58 -5.03 14.95
N ALA A 354 17.47 -3.87 14.30
CA ALA A 354 17.57 -3.73 12.84
C ALA A 354 19.01 -3.36 12.42
N GLY A 355 19.25 -3.09 11.13
CA GLY A 355 20.58 -2.76 10.60
C GLY A 355 21.19 -1.46 11.13
N ASP A 356 20.37 -0.51 11.59
CA ASP A 356 20.78 0.83 12.05
C ASP A 356 20.48 1.08 13.54
N ARG A 357 19.24 0.79 13.98
CA ARG A 357 18.78 0.94 15.37
C ARG A 357 17.78 -0.16 15.75
N PRO A 358 17.50 -0.38 17.04
CA PRO A 358 16.40 -1.24 17.46
C PRO A 358 15.03 -0.68 17.05
N LEU A 359 14.04 -1.57 16.88
CA LEU A 359 12.62 -1.23 16.78
C LEU A 359 11.77 -2.16 17.64
N TRP A 360 10.56 -1.72 17.98
CA TRP A 360 9.56 -2.57 18.63
C TRP A 360 8.73 -3.31 17.59
N LEU A 361 8.67 -4.63 17.70
CA LEU A 361 7.68 -5.49 17.06
C LEU A 361 6.72 -6.02 18.12
N PHE A 362 5.43 -6.04 17.80
CA PHE A 362 4.38 -6.45 18.72
C PHE A 362 3.13 -6.87 17.94
N ASP A 363 2.09 -7.34 18.64
CA ASP A 363 0.91 -7.95 18.01
C ASP A 363 1.34 -9.13 17.12
N ALA A 364 1.97 -10.12 17.77
CA ALA A 364 2.67 -11.21 17.12
C ALA A 364 1.80 -12.48 17.08
N MET A 365 1.55 -12.99 15.87
CA MET A 365 0.85 -14.26 15.64
C MET A 365 1.85 -15.31 15.19
N VAL A 366 1.90 -16.43 15.91
CA VAL A 366 2.76 -17.58 15.57
C VAL A 366 1.94 -18.61 14.81
N GLU A 367 2.46 -19.08 13.68
CA GLU A 367 1.80 -20.14 12.90
C GLU A 367 1.92 -21.48 13.65
N SER A 368 0.82 -22.23 13.75
CA SER A 368 0.59 -23.28 14.76
C SER A 368 1.76 -24.26 14.96
N GLY A 369 2.42 -24.17 16.12
CA GLY A 369 3.51 -25.05 16.54
C GLY A 369 3.37 -25.50 18.01
N PRO A 370 4.05 -26.59 18.42
CA PRO A 370 3.77 -27.29 19.68
C PRO A 370 4.22 -26.59 21.00
N GLU A 371 4.85 -25.42 20.95
CA GLU A 371 5.44 -24.74 22.12
C GLU A 371 4.88 -23.32 22.39
N CYS A 372 3.56 -23.15 22.26
CA CYS A 372 2.96 -21.82 22.05
C CYS A 372 2.92 -20.84 23.26
N GLU A 373 3.40 -21.20 24.46
CA GLU A 373 3.21 -20.38 25.68
C GLU A 373 4.43 -19.57 26.18
N THR A 374 5.67 -19.85 25.72
CA THR A 374 6.87 -19.07 26.13
C THR A 374 7.90 -18.87 25.00
N LEU A 375 7.42 -18.51 23.82
CA LEU A 375 8.21 -18.49 22.58
C LEU A 375 9.49 -17.63 22.61
N PHE A 376 9.41 -16.34 22.97
CA PHE A 376 10.47 -15.37 22.63
C PHE A 376 11.43 -15.05 23.79
N ARG A 377 12.69 -15.50 23.65
CA ARG A 377 13.76 -15.31 24.65
C ARG A 377 14.69 -14.17 24.27
N VAL A 378 15.02 -13.31 25.22
CA VAL A 378 16.04 -12.25 25.04
C VAL A 378 17.39 -12.89 24.71
N GLY A 379 18.15 -12.27 23.80
CA GLY A 379 19.42 -12.77 23.28
C GLY A 379 19.31 -13.67 22.05
N HIS A 380 18.17 -14.35 21.83
CA HIS A 380 17.89 -15.11 20.61
C HIS A 380 17.68 -14.16 19.40
N LYS A 381 17.63 -14.72 18.19
CA LYS A 381 17.41 -13.95 16.94
C LYS A 381 16.21 -14.44 16.14
N PHE A 382 15.61 -13.53 15.39
CA PHE A 382 14.71 -13.80 14.28
C PHE A 382 15.46 -13.95 12.96
N GLY A 383 14.85 -14.65 12.01
CA GLY A 383 15.40 -15.00 10.70
C GLY A 383 16.19 -16.31 10.72
N TYR A 384 16.86 -16.60 9.62
CA TYR A 384 17.79 -17.73 9.49
C TYR A 384 19.21 -17.23 9.27
N ALA A 385 20.18 -17.79 10.00
CA ALA A 385 21.55 -17.86 9.52
C ALA A 385 21.59 -19.02 8.51
N VAL A 386 21.63 -18.70 7.21
CA VAL A 386 21.41 -19.68 6.14
C VAL A 386 22.54 -20.70 6.11
N GLU A 387 23.77 -20.27 6.41
CA GLU A 387 24.97 -21.09 6.50
C GLU A 387 24.87 -22.10 7.67
N ASP A 388 24.45 -21.65 8.85
CA ASP A 388 24.27 -22.50 10.03
C ASP A 388 23.12 -23.52 9.81
N GLU A 389 22.02 -23.09 9.19
CA GLU A 389 20.86 -23.94 8.91
C GLU A 389 21.15 -24.96 7.81
N LEU A 390 21.88 -24.58 6.75
CA LEU A 390 22.39 -25.52 5.75
C LEU A 390 23.33 -26.56 6.39
N HIS A 391 24.24 -26.14 7.28
CA HIS A 391 25.11 -27.07 7.99
C HIS A 391 24.30 -28.01 8.91
N ARG A 392 23.30 -27.50 9.63
CA ARG A 392 22.38 -28.30 10.45
C ARG A 392 21.64 -29.35 9.62
N LEU A 393 21.10 -28.95 8.47
CA LEU A 393 20.37 -29.84 7.57
C LEU A 393 21.29 -30.89 6.90
N GLN A 394 22.53 -30.53 6.57
CA GLN A 394 23.53 -31.48 6.05
C GLN A 394 23.91 -32.54 7.10
N ASN A 395 24.12 -32.13 8.36
CA ASN A 395 24.41 -33.05 9.45
C ASN A 395 23.23 -33.99 9.74
N GLU A 396 22.00 -33.45 9.76
CA GLU A 396 20.78 -34.22 9.99
C GLU A 396 20.48 -35.21 8.84
N LEU A 397 20.66 -34.80 7.58
CA LEU A 397 20.55 -35.70 6.42
C LEU A 397 21.58 -36.83 6.49
N SER A 398 22.81 -36.54 6.93
CA SER A 398 23.86 -37.54 7.11
C SER A 398 23.53 -38.53 8.24
N ARG A 399 22.92 -38.05 9.34
CA ARG A 399 22.42 -38.89 10.44
C ARG A 399 21.31 -39.83 9.96
N LEU A 400 20.30 -39.29 9.30
CA LEU A 400 19.15 -40.05 8.78
C LEU A 400 19.57 -41.08 7.72
N GLN A 401 20.56 -40.76 6.88
CA GLN A 401 21.14 -41.70 5.93
C GLN A 401 21.81 -42.88 6.66
N MET A 402 22.60 -42.62 7.71
CA MET A 402 23.25 -43.66 8.51
C MET A 402 22.25 -44.54 9.27
N GLU A 403 21.17 -43.95 9.81
CA GLU A 403 20.07 -44.68 10.44
C GLU A 403 19.32 -45.56 9.43
N TRP A 404 19.06 -45.04 8.23
CA TRP A 404 18.42 -45.78 7.13
C TRP A 404 19.28 -46.96 6.67
N ASP A 405 20.57 -46.76 6.41
CA ASP A 405 21.47 -47.82 5.96
C ASP A 405 21.67 -48.90 7.05
N THR A 406 21.65 -48.51 8.32
CA THR A 406 21.66 -49.45 9.47
C THR A 406 20.38 -50.29 9.52
N TRP A 407 19.20 -49.66 9.41
CA TRP A 407 17.92 -50.36 9.34
C TRP A 407 17.83 -51.30 8.13
N ARG A 408 18.34 -50.85 6.99
CA ARG A 408 18.38 -51.63 5.75
C ARG A 408 19.25 -52.88 5.90
N GLN A 409 20.46 -52.75 6.43
CA GLN A 409 21.35 -53.90 6.68
C GLN A 409 20.72 -54.90 7.67
N ALA A 410 20.09 -54.42 8.74
CA ALA A 410 19.39 -55.27 9.69
C ALA A 410 18.20 -56.02 9.05
N ARG A 411 17.56 -55.45 8.02
CA ARG A 411 16.47 -56.06 7.26
C ARG A 411 16.94 -56.97 6.11
N GLU A 412 18.12 -56.74 5.55
CA GLU A 412 18.74 -57.63 4.54
C GLU A 412 19.41 -58.87 5.19
N ALA A 413 19.57 -58.86 6.52
CA ALA A 413 20.15 -59.95 7.32
C ALA A 413 19.11 -60.82 8.07
N ALA A 414 17.81 -60.65 7.81
CA ALA A 414 16.69 -61.29 8.52
C ALA A 414 15.69 -61.97 7.57
#